data_AF-A0A7J5EPG9-F1
#
_entry.id   AF-A0A7J5EPG9-F1
#
_cell.length_a   1.000
_cell.length_b   1.000
_cell.length_c   1.000
_cell.angle_alpha   90.00
_cell.angle_beta   90.00
_cell.angle_gamma   90.00
#
_symmetry.space_group_name_H-M   'P 1'
#
loop_
_entity.id
_entity.type
_entity.pdbx_description
1 polymer ?
#
loop_
_entity_poly.entity_id
_entity_poly.type
_entity_poly.pdbx_seq_one_letter_code
_entity_poly.pdbx_strand_id
1 'polypeptide(L)'
;PGVMAAASQQIMGAVALAVIGFGRGERLPAVWTFDAIWSVAYLVILGSFVAFTAYSWLLRNTRPALATSYAFVNPPLAVLLGAALGAETVGTATWAATPLIVAAVVLVVLGKKK
;
A
#
# COMPACT_ATOMS: atom_id res chain seq x y z
N PRO A 1 -14.09 -7.60 -12.93
CA PRO A 1 -13.91 -8.43 -11.71
C PRO A 1 -14.87 -7.98 -10.59
N GLY A 2 -15.73 -8.89 -10.11
CA GLY A 2 -16.64 -8.62 -9.00
C GLY A 2 -15.90 -8.56 -7.65
N VAL A 3 -16.52 -7.93 -6.66
CA VAL A 3 -16.02 -7.85 -5.27
C VAL A 3 -15.67 -9.23 -4.69
N MET A 4 -16.33 -10.29 -5.17
CA MET A 4 -16.05 -11.68 -4.78
C MET A 4 -14.62 -12.13 -5.09
N ALA A 5 -14.06 -11.77 -6.25
CA ALA A 5 -12.72 -12.20 -6.62
C ALA A 5 -11.67 -11.58 -5.68
N ALA A 6 -11.81 -10.29 -5.37
CA ALA A 6 -10.92 -9.61 -4.44
C ALA A 6 -11.08 -10.11 -3.00
N ALA A 7 -12.31 -10.36 -2.56
CA ALA A 7 -12.57 -10.96 -1.26
C ALA A 7 -11.90 -12.34 -1.13
N SER A 8 -12.03 -13.19 -2.15
CA SER A 8 -11.36 -14.50 -2.16
C SER A 8 -9.82 -14.37 -2.10
N GLN A 9 -9.22 -13.41 -2.80
CA GLN A 9 -7.78 -13.18 -2.76
C GLN A 9 -7.31 -12.72 -1.38
N GLN A 10 -8.02 -11.82 -0.72
CA GLN A 10 -7.65 -11.35 0.63
C GLN A 10 -7.81 -12.45 1.68
N ILE A 11 -8.89 -13.24 1.62
CA ILE A 11 -9.09 -14.38 2.53
C ILE A 11 -7.99 -15.43 2.34
N MET A 12 -7.69 -15.81 1.09
CA MET A 12 -6.63 -16.77 0.80
C MET A 12 -5.26 -16.26 1.25
N GLY A 13 -4.97 -14.97 1.04
CA GLY A 13 -3.76 -14.32 1.53
C GLY A 13 -3.66 -14.36 3.06
N ALA A 14 -4.76 -14.06 3.76
CA ALA A 14 -4.81 -14.11 5.23
C ALA A 14 -4.57 -15.53 5.76
N VAL A 15 -5.21 -16.54 5.15
CA VAL A 15 -5.01 -17.95 5.52
C VAL A 15 -3.56 -18.37 5.27
N ALA A 16 -3.00 -18.05 4.11
CA ALA A 16 -1.62 -18.38 3.78
C ALA A 16 -0.62 -17.74 4.77
N LEU A 17 -0.81 -16.45 5.09
CA LEU A 17 0.02 -15.75 6.07
C LEU A 17 -0.14 -16.34 7.48
N ALA A 18 -1.34 -16.71 7.90
CA ALA A 18 -1.56 -17.36 9.20
C ALA A 18 -0.85 -18.71 9.30
N VAL A 19 -0.95 -19.56 8.26
CA VAL A 19 -0.26 -20.85 8.21
C VAL A 19 1.25 -20.68 8.29
N ILE A 20 1.81 -19.73 7.53
CA ILE A 20 3.25 -19.45 7.54
C ILE A 20 3.69 -18.89 8.90
N GLY A 21 2.94 -17.94 9.47
CA GLY A 21 3.26 -17.33 10.76
C GLY A 21 3.29 -18.36 11.89
N PHE A 22 2.23 -19.17 12.02
CA PHE A 22 2.21 -20.25 13.00
C PHE A 22 3.26 -21.32 12.72
N GLY A 23 3.52 -21.65 11.45
CA GLY A 23 4.59 -22.57 11.05
C GLY A 23 5.99 -22.06 11.42
N ARG A 24 6.20 -20.73 11.48
CA ARG A 24 7.44 -20.10 11.96
C ARG A 24 7.48 -19.92 13.48
N GLY A 25 6.43 -20.32 14.20
CA GLY A 25 6.33 -20.18 15.65
C GLY A 25 5.94 -18.78 16.13
N GLU A 26 5.43 -17.92 15.25
CA GLU A 26 4.89 -16.61 15.65
C GLU A 26 3.67 -16.82 16.56
N ARG A 27 3.64 -16.09 17.67
CA ARG A 27 2.56 -16.16 18.65
C ARG A 27 1.74 -14.89 18.58
N LEU A 28 0.43 -15.03 18.69
CA LEU A 28 -0.44 -13.89 18.87
C LEU A 28 -0.10 -13.19 20.20
N PRO A 29 -0.12 -11.86 20.26
CA PRO A 29 0.04 -11.14 21.51
C PRO A 29 -1.02 -11.60 22.51
N ALA A 30 -0.61 -11.99 23.71
CA ALA A 30 -1.53 -12.39 24.77
C ALA A 30 -2.36 -11.20 25.28
N VAL A 31 -1.82 -9.98 25.14
CA VAL A 31 -2.48 -8.73 25.49
C VAL A 31 -2.35 -7.78 24.29
N TRP A 32 -3.48 -7.23 23.88
CA TRP A 32 -3.55 -6.24 22.82
C TRP A 32 -3.59 -4.86 23.46
N THR A 33 -2.61 -4.02 23.16
CA THR A 33 -2.64 -2.62 23.59
C THR A 33 -3.70 -1.86 22.80
N PHE A 34 -4.22 -0.78 23.39
CA PHE A 34 -5.20 0.08 22.71
C PHE A 34 -4.64 0.63 21.38
N ASP A 35 -3.36 1.01 21.36
CA ASP A 35 -2.67 1.49 20.17
C ASP A 35 -2.58 0.42 19.07
N ALA A 36 -2.34 -0.84 19.44
CA ALA A 36 -2.31 -1.95 18.47
C ALA A 36 -3.68 -2.16 17.83
N ILE A 37 -4.75 -2.11 18.62
CA ILE A 37 -6.12 -2.23 18.13
C ILE A 37 -6.44 -1.11 17.15
N TRP A 38 -6.11 0.14 17.50
CA TRP A 38 -6.36 1.29 16.61
C TRP A 38 -5.50 1.26 15.34
N SER A 39 -4.26 0.81 15.44
CA SER A 39 -3.39 0.65 14.27
C SER A 39 -3.96 -0.38 13.30
N VAL A 40 -4.45 -1.52 13.80
CA VAL A 40 -5.10 -2.54 12.97
C VAL A 40 -6.41 -2.01 12.39
N ALA A 41 -7.25 -1.35 13.20
CA ALA A 41 -8.50 -0.77 12.72
C ALA A 41 -8.26 0.27 11.60
N TYR A 42 -7.24 1.12 11.76
CA TYR A 42 -6.82 2.07 10.74
C TYR A 42 -6.42 1.36 9.43
N LEU A 43 -5.58 0.33 9.50
CA LEU A 43 -5.16 -0.42 8.31
C LEU A 43 -6.29 -1.18 7.63
N VAL A 44 -7.25 -1.72 8.40
CA VAL A 44 -8.43 -2.40 7.85
C VAL A 44 -9.33 -1.40 7.12
N ILE A 45 -9.63 -0.26 7.74
CA ILE A 45 -10.57 0.70 7.17
C ILE A 45 -9.90 1.51 6.04
N LEU A 46 -8.81 2.22 6.34
CA LEU A 46 -8.16 3.11 5.38
C LEU A 46 -7.28 2.32 4.42
N GLY A 47 -6.43 1.44 4.95
CA GLY A 47 -5.45 0.68 4.16
C GLY A 47 -6.05 -0.40 3.28
N SER A 48 -7.23 -0.93 3.63
CA SER A 48 -7.88 -2.01 2.88
C SER A 48 -9.19 -1.56 2.23
N PHE A 49 -10.24 -1.25 3.01
CA PHE A 49 -11.55 -0.95 2.42
C PHE A 49 -11.54 0.30 1.53
N VAL A 50 -11.06 1.43 2.03
CA VAL A 50 -11.02 2.69 1.27
C VAL A 50 -10.05 2.58 0.10
N ALA A 51 -8.82 2.12 0.36
CA ALA A 51 -7.81 1.95 -0.69
C ALA A 51 -8.27 1.02 -1.82
N PHE A 52 -8.87 -0.13 -1.48
CA PHE A 52 -9.35 -1.10 -2.47
C PHE A 52 -10.53 -0.55 -3.27
N THR A 53 -11.44 0.18 -2.61
CA THR A 53 -12.57 0.83 -3.29
C THR A 53 -12.08 1.88 -4.28
N ALA A 54 -11.13 2.73 -3.86
CA ALA A 54 -10.51 3.73 -4.74
C ALA A 54 -9.77 3.08 -5.91
N TYR A 55 -9.00 2.01 -5.68
CA TYR A 55 -8.31 1.27 -6.72
C TYR A 55 -9.28 0.59 -7.70
N SER A 56 -10.36 0.01 -7.19
CA SER A 56 -11.42 -0.61 -8.01
C SER A 56 -12.14 0.41 -8.88
N TRP A 57 -12.40 1.61 -8.35
CA TRP A 57 -12.94 2.74 -9.12
C TRP A 57 -11.93 3.19 -10.19
N LEU A 58 -10.65 3.32 -9.83
CA LEU A 58 -9.58 3.72 -10.74
C LEU A 58 -9.44 2.76 -11.92
N LEU A 59 -9.49 1.44 -11.68
CA LEU A 59 -9.45 0.42 -12.74
C LEU A 59 -10.65 0.48 -13.69
N ARG A 60 -11.81 0.96 -13.21
CA ARG A 60 -13.02 1.11 -14.04
C ARG A 60 -13.02 2.42 -14.82
N ASN A 61 -12.43 3.47 -14.26
CA ASN A 61 -12.46 4.82 -14.83
C ASN A 61 -11.19 5.19 -15.62
N THR A 62 -10.12 4.40 -15.54
CA THR A 62 -8.85 4.68 -16.19
C THR A 62 -8.23 3.43 -16.83
N ARG A 63 -7.23 3.64 -17.69
CA ARG A 63 -6.49 2.54 -18.31
C ARG A 63 -5.71 1.77 -17.21
N PRO A 64 -5.70 0.43 -17.20
CA PRO A 64 -5.05 -0.38 -16.16
C PRO A 64 -3.59 -0.02 -15.88
N ALA A 65 -2.85 0.42 -16.90
CA ALA A 65 -1.47 0.85 -16.71
C ALA A 65 -1.31 2.13 -15.86
N LEU A 66 -2.28 3.05 -15.88
CA LEU A 66 -2.29 4.19 -14.98
C LEU A 66 -2.67 3.74 -13.55
N ALA A 67 -3.58 2.79 -13.41
CA ALA A 67 -3.87 2.20 -12.11
C ALA A 67 -2.63 1.54 -11.47
N THR A 68 -1.80 0.85 -12.25
CA THR A 68 -0.53 0.28 -11.74
C THR A 68 0.49 1.37 -11.36
N SER A 69 0.44 2.54 -12.01
CA SER A 69 1.37 3.64 -11.70
C SER A 69 1.24 4.18 -10.27
N TYR A 70 0.08 3.99 -9.62
CA TYR A 70 -0.12 4.31 -8.20
C TYR A 70 0.93 3.66 -7.28
N ALA A 71 1.36 2.42 -7.59
CA ALA A 71 2.38 1.72 -6.80
C ALA A 71 3.73 2.46 -6.77
N PHE A 72 4.03 3.26 -7.79
CA PHE A 72 5.25 4.06 -7.85
C PHE A 72 5.12 5.43 -7.15
N VAL A 73 3.90 5.88 -6.87
CA VAL A 73 3.67 7.14 -6.12
C VAL A 73 3.73 6.91 -4.62
N ASN A 74 3.46 5.68 -4.16
CA ASN A 74 3.50 5.32 -2.74
C ASN A 74 4.86 5.57 -2.07
N PRO A 75 6.03 5.20 -2.63
CA PRO A 75 7.32 5.41 -1.96
C PRO A 75 7.64 6.90 -1.74
N PRO A 76 7.50 7.81 -2.73
CA PRO A 76 7.62 9.25 -2.49
C PRO A 76 6.67 9.77 -1.42
N LEU A 77 5.39 9.33 -1.43
CA LEU A 77 4.42 9.73 -0.42
C LEU A 77 4.84 9.27 0.98
N ALA A 78 5.32 8.04 1.13
CA ALA A 78 5.79 7.51 2.40
C ALA A 78 6.98 8.31 2.96
N VAL A 79 7.95 8.64 2.12
CA VAL A 79 9.13 9.45 2.51
C VAL A 79 8.70 10.85 2.96
N LEU A 80 7.82 11.50 2.19
CA LEU A 80 7.35 12.85 2.51
C LEU A 80 6.53 12.87 3.81
N LEU A 81 5.64 11.89 4.00
CA LEU A 81 4.83 11.77 5.22
C LEU A 81 5.71 11.40 6.44
N GLY A 82 6.69 10.52 6.29
CA GLY A 82 7.65 10.19 7.35
C GLY A 82 8.51 11.38 7.78
N ALA A 83 9.00 12.16 6.80
CA ALA A 83 9.74 13.39 7.07
C ALA A 83 8.87 14.47 7.74
N ALA A 84 7.62 14.65 7.29
CA ALA A 84 6.75 15.74 7.74
C ALA A 84 6.01 15.43 9.07
N LEU A 85 5.49 14.20 9.21
CA LEU A 85 4.65 13.79 10.35
C LEU A 85 5.42 12.91 11.34
N GLY A 86 6.34 12.07 10.85
CA GLY A 86 7.15 11.18 11.68
C GLY A 86 8.41 11.84 12.25
N ALA A 87 8.72 13.07 11.82
CA ALA A 87 9.98 13.77 12.12
C ALA A 87 11.24 12.94 11.80
N GLU A 88 11.15 12.04 10.84
CA GLU A 88 12.25 11.14 10.47
C GLU A 88 13.33 11.89 9.68
N THR A 89 14.59 11.73 10.07
CA THR A 89 15.72 12.28 9.32
C THR A 89 15.97 11.45 8.07
N VAL A 90 15.44 11.91 6.95
CA VAL A 90 15.61 11.26 5.65
C VAL A 90 17.03 11.47 5.11
N GLY A 91 17.75 10.38 4.86
CA GLY A 91 19.11 10.41 4.32
C GLY A 91 19.18 10.99 2.90
N THR A 92 20.36 11.50 2.53
CA THR A 92 20.62 12.12 1.22
C THR A 92 20.33 11.19 0.03
N ALA A 93 20.59 9.88 0.18
CA ALA A 93 20.27 8.88 -0.84
C ALA A 93 18.76 8.79 -1.10
N THR A 94 17.94 8.81 -0.05
CA THR A 94 16.48 8.76 -0.15
C THR A 94 15.93 10.04 -0.77
N TRP A 95 16.52 11.19 -0.45
CA TRP A 95 16.21 12.46 -1.10
C TRP A 95 16.54 12.48 -2.60
N ALA A 96 17.58 11.77 -3.04
CA ALA A 96 17.89 11.62 -4.46
C ALA A 96 16.98 10.59 -5.17
N ALA A 97 16.62 9.50 -4.49
CA ALA A 97 15.76 8.46 -5.04
C ALA A 97 14.30 8.91 -5.21
N THR A 98 13.79 9.74 -4.30
CA THR A 98 12.40 10.25 -4.34
C THR A 98 12.05 10.95 -5.67
N PRO A 99 12.78 11.97 -6.15
CA PRO A 99 12.51 12.61 -7.43
C PRO A 99 12.75 11.69 -8.62
N LEU A 100 13.70 10.74 -8.52
CA LEU A 100 13.94 9.75 -9.58
C LEU A 100 12.71 8.86 -9.80
N ILE A 101 12.09 8.38 -8.73
CA ILE A 101 10.85 7.59 -8.80
C ILE A 101 9.73 8.43 -9.40
N VAL A 102 9.54 9.68 -8.96
CA VAL A 102 8.53 10.59 -9.51
C VAL A 102 8.74 10.82 -11.01
N ALA A 103 9.98 11.05 -11.43
CA ALA A 103 10.32 11.22 -12.84
C ALA A 103 9.98 9.97 -13.67
N ALA A 104 10.28 8.78 -13.16
CA ALA A 104 9.92 7.51 -13.82
C ALA A 104 8.40 7.38 -14.00
N VAL A 105 7.61 7.76 -12.99
CA VAL A 105 6.13 7.77 -13.09
C VAL A 105 5.66 8.73 -14.17
N VAL A 106 6.16 9.96 -14.16
CA VAL A 106 5.80 10.98 -15.14
C VAL A 106 6.12 10.50 -16.56
N LEU A 107 7.29 9.88 -16.78
CA LEU A 107 7.65 9.31 -18.08
C LEU A 107 6.70 8.20 -18.53
N VAL A 108 6.30 7.29 -17.64
CA VAL A 108 5.33 6.23 -17.97
C VAL A 108 3.96 6.81 -18.33
N VAL A 109 3.53 7.86 -17.63
CA VAL A 109 2.25 8.55 -17.89
C VAL A 109 2.29 9.31 -19.22
N LEU A 110 3.38 10.05 -19.50
CA LEU A 110 3.53 10.87 -20.71
C LEU A 110 3.84 10.04 -21.96
N GLY A 111 4.65 8.98 -21.85
CA GLY A 111 5.02 8.10 -22.97
C GLY A 111 3.85 7.34 -23.58
N LYS A 112 2.70 7.29 -22.89
CA LYS A 112 1.46 6.64 -23.37
C LYS A 112 0.51 7.55 -24.14
N LYS A 113 0.92 8.78 -24.47
CA LYS A 113 0.16 9.70 -25.35
C LYS A 113 0.36 9.45 -26.85
N LYS A 114 0.89 8.32 -27.28
CA LYS A 114 0.91 7.88 -28.69
C LYS A 114 0.17 6.58 -28.86
#